data_AF-A0A962FFP2-F1
#
_entry.id   AF-A0A962FFP2-F1
#
_cell.length_a   1.000
_cell.length_b   1.000
_cell.length_c   1.000
_cell.angle_alpha   90.00
_cell.angle_beta   90.00
_cell.angle_gamma   90.00
#
_symmetry.space_group_name_H-M   'P 1'
#
loop_
_entity.id
_entity.type
_entity.pdbx_description
1 polymer ?
#
loop_
_entity_poly.entity_id
_entity_poly.type
_entity_poly.pdbx_seq_one_letter_code
_entity_poly.pdbx_strand_id
1 'polypeptide(L)'
;MSLSPPDAHRAVEARGQLYCDGADAPRRVDLRLGDTLQIFENGAFVSAWALADVRRVANAPGALRIRALTAPPKAWCEISDAAFAAAVRQRCRLLEGDLQEKREARWRIAALAT
;
A
#
# COMPACT_ATOMS: atom_id res chain seq x y z
N MET A 1 20.21 34.64 -7.74
CA MET A 1 18.88 34.11 -8.11
C MET A 1 18.92 32.60 -7.94
N SER A 2 18.60 32.11 -6.75
CA SER A 2 18.52 30.66 -6.50
C SER A 2 17.11 30.22 -6.85
N LEU A 3 16.96 29.55 -8.00
CA LEU A 3 15.72 28.86 -8.33
C LEU A 3 15.63 27.66 -7.40
N SER A 4 14.97 27.83 -6.25
CA SER A 4 14.45 26.68 -5.50
C SER A 4 13.59 25.88 -6.47
N PRO A 5 13.81 24.56 -6.66
CA PRO A 5 12.88 23.76 -7.44
C PRO A 5 11.49 23.89 -6.80
N PRO A 6 10.43 24.05 -7.61
CA PRO A 6 9.08 24.21 -7.10
C PRO A 6 8.75 22.97 -6.28
N ASP A 7 8.16 23.18 -5.10
CA ASP A 7 7.62 22.20 -4.16
C ASP A 7 7.30 20.84 -4.84
N ALA A 8 8.32 19.98 -4.92
CA ALA A 8 8.21 18.68 -5.52
C ALA A 8 7.53 17.80 -4.48
N HIS A 9 6.20 17.88 -4.42
CA HIS A 9 5.28 17.00 -3.66
C HIS A 9 6.04 16.14 -2.65
N ARG A 10 6.39 16.74 -1.50
CA ARG A 10 7.35 16.17 -0.54
C ARG A 10 7.13 14.67 -0.39
N ALA A 11 8.06 13.88 -0.91
CA ALA A 11 7.97 12.43 -0.86
C ALA A 11 7.82 12.02 0.61
N VAL A 12 6.74 11.29 0.91
CA VAL A 12 6.51 10.80 2.27
C VAL A 12 7.29 9.50 2.41
N GLU A 13 8.03 9.34 3.50
CA GLU A 13 8.88 8.18 3.73
C GLU A 13 8.50 7.50 5.04
N ALA A 14 8.62 6.18 5.09
CA ALA A 14 8.41 5.40 6.31
C ALA A 14 9.43 4.28 6.38
N ARG A 15 10.10 4.13 7.52
CA ARG A 15 11.16 3.13 7.71
C ARG A 15 10.68 1.95 8.52
N GLY A 16 11.30 0.79 8.32
CA GLY A 16 11.02 -0.41 9.11
C GLY A 16 9.59 -0.94 8.95
N GLN A 17 8.97 -0.71 7.79
CA GLN A 17 7.67 -1.30 7.45
C GLN A 17 7.86 -2.77 7.10
N LEU A 18 6.81 -3.59 7.15
CA LEU A 18 6.94 -5.03 6.88
C LEU A 18 6.52 -5.34 5.45
N TYR A 19 7.31 -6.13 4.74
CA TYR A 19 7.07 -6.49 3.34
C TYR A 19 7.31 -7.97 3.09
N CYS A 20 6.45 -8.57 2.28
CA CYS A 20 6.56 -9.92 1.78
C CYS A 20 6.32 -9.86 0.26
N ASP A 21 7.26 -10.36 -0.53
CA ASP A 21 7.14 -10.46 -1.98
C ASP A 21 6.28 -11.65 -2.45
N GLY A 22 5.88 -12.53 -1.52
CA GLY A 22 5.04 -13.70 -1.77
C GLY A 22 5.79 -15.03 -1.86
N ALA A 23 7.12 -15.02 -1.99
CA ALA A 23 7.97 -16.21 -1.94
C ALA A 23 8.70 -16.36 -0.61
N ASP A 24 9.23 -15.25 -0.08
CA ASP A 24 10.08 -15.25 1.11
C ASP A 24 9.37 -14.82 2.41
N ALA A 25 10.04 -15.07 3.53
CA ALA A 25 9.62 -14.59 4.83
C ALA A 25 9.50 -13.06 4.87
N PRO A 26 8.54 -12.50 5.64
CA PRO A 26 8.35 -11.07 5.72
C PRO A 26 9.56 -10.38 6.35
N ARG A 27 9.96 -9.25 5.79
CA ARG A 27 11.18 -8.51 6.17
C ARG A 27 10.94 -7.01 6.26
N ARG A 28 11.86 -6.33 6.94
CA ARG A 28 11.77 -4.88 7.18
C ARG A 28 12.27 -4.11 5.96
N VAL A 29 11.48 -3.16 5.51
CA VAL A 29 11.75 -2.31 4.34
C VAL A 29 11.50 -0.84 4.65
N ASP A 30 12.13 0.01 3.85
CA ASP A 30 11.83 1.43 3.79
C ASP A 30 10.90 1.70 2.61
N LEU A 31 9.94 2.59 2.81
CA LEU A 31 8.95 2.98 1.82
C LEU A 31 9.12 4.45 1.47
N ARG A 32 8.90 4.76 0.19
CA ARG A 32 8.78 6.14 -0.30
C ARG A 32 7.53 6.29 -1.15
N LEU A 33 6.74 7.30 -0.85
CA LEU A 33 5.53 7.64 -1.58
C LEU A 33 5.77 8.89 -2.45
N GLY A 34 6.06 8.65 -3.72
CA GLY A 34 6.11 9.66 -4.79
C GLY A 34 4.96 9.41 -5.77
N ASP A 35 5.23 9.52 -7.08
CA ASP A 35 4.29 9.12 -8.14
C ASP A 35 3.95 7.62 -8.10
N THR A 36 4.82 6.83 -7.48
CA THR A 36 4.63 5.43 -7.15
C THR A 36 4.95 5.18 -5.68
N LEU A 37 4.45 4.06 -5.14
CA LEU A 37 4.87 3.54 -3.85
C LEU A 37 6.10 2.68 -4.08
N GLN A 38 7.25 3.18 -3.67
CA GLN A 38 8.55 2.53 -3.83
C GLN A 38 8.94 1.80 -2.55
N ILE A 39 9.55 0.63 -2.71
CA ILE A 39 9.98 -0.27 -1.65
C ILE A 39 11.49 -0.43 -1.75
N PHE A 40 12.18 -0.23 -0.63
CA PHE A 40 13.62 -0.35 -0.52
C PHE A 40 14.00 -1.30 0.61
N GLU A 41 15.01 -2.12 0.39
CA GLU A 41 15.61 -2.98 1.40
C GLU A 41 17.06 -2.58 1.58
N ASN A 42 17.44 -2.18 2.80
CA ASN A 42 18.80 -1.73 3.10
C ASN A 42 19.30 -0.65 2.11
N GLY A 43 18.39 0.23 1.67
CA GLY A 43 18.66 1.28 0.67
C GLY A 43 18.66 0.82 -0.80
N ALA A 44 18.58 -0.49 -1.08
CA ALA A 44 18.46 -1.01 -2.44
C ALA A 44 16.99 -1.00 -2.90
N PHE A 45 16.75 -0.55 -4.13
CA PHE A 45 15.40 -0.58 -4.72
C PHE A 45 14.94 -2.02 -4.97
N VAL A 46 13.77 -2.37 -4.44
CA VAL A 46 13.19 -3.72 -4.57
C VAL A 46 12.04 -3.72 -5.56
N SER A 47 11.11 -2.76 -5.43
CA SER A 47 9.90 -2.72 -6.24
C SER A 47 9.25 -1.34 -6.21
N ALA A 48 8.44 -1.04 -7.23
CA ALA A 48 7.57 0.13 -7.25
C ALA A 48 6.16 -0.28 -7.66
N TRP A 49 5.18 0.21 -6.93
CA TRP A 49 3.76 -0.04 -7.18
C TRP A 49 3.09 1.22 -7.68
N ALA A 50 2.39 1.13 -8.80
CA ALA A 50 1.55 2.21 -9.29
C ALA A 50 0.41 2.43 -8.28
N LEU A 51 0.14 3.69 -7.94
CA LEU A 51 -0.88 4.03 -6.93
C LEU A 51 -2.28 3.56 -7.34
N ALA A 52 -2.54 3.46 -8.64
CA ALA A 52 -3.79 2.94 -9.21
C ALA A 52 -3.96 1.42 -9.01
N ASP A 53 -2.87 0.67 -8.80
CA ASP A 53 -2.89 -0.78 -8.57
C ASP A 53 -2.91 -1.15 -7.09
N VAL A 54 -2.66 -0.20 -6.20
CA VAL A 54 -2.64 -0.46 -4.75
C VAL A 54 -4.06 -0.73 -4.24
N ARG A 55 -4.21 -1.85 -3.52
CA ARG A 55 -5.45 -2.29 -2.86
C ARG A 55 -5.17 -2.62 -1.40
N ARG A 56 -6.14 -2.31 -0.54
CA ARG A 56 -6.12 -2.70 0.87
C ARG A 56 -6.41 -4.20 1.00
N VAL A 57 -5.71 -4.83 1.92
CA VAL A 57 -5.93 -6.22 2.33
C VAL A 57 -6.50 -6.20 3.75
N ALA A 58 -7.65 -6.84 3.96
CA ALA A 58 -8.28 -6.90 5.28
C ALA A 58 -7.56 -7.94 6.17
N ASN A 59 -6.73 -7.48 7.13
CA ASN A 59 -6.33 -8.16 8.38
C ASN A 59 -5.05 -7.56 8.98
N ALA A 60 -5.13 -6.35 9.55
CA ALA A 60 -4.08 -5.86 10.44
C ALA A 60 -4.68 -4.88 11.46
N PRO A 61 -4.94 -5.30 12.71
CA PRO A 61 -5.31 -4.36 13.76
C PRO A 61 -4.16 -3.38 14.00
N GLY A 62 -4.41 -2.08 13.86
CA GLY A 62 -3.42 -1.03 14.10
C GLY A 62 -2.47 -0.69 12.95
N ALA A 63 -2.52 -1.38 11.81
CA ALA A 63 -1.68 -1.09 10.65
C ALA A 63 -2.47 -1.14 9.33
N LEU A 64 -1.96 -0.44 8.30
CA LEU A 64 -2.52 -0.50 6.95
C LEU A 64 -1.79 -1.57 6.15
N ARG A 65 -2.45 -2.69 5.85
CA ARG A 65 -1.92 -3.71 4.95
C ARG A 65 -2.43 -3.52 3.52
N ILE A 66 -1.51 -3.50 2.56
CA ILE A 66 -1.78 -3.26 1.14
C ILE A 66 -1.07 -4.29 0.25
N ARG A 67 -1.54 -4.40 -0.99
CA ARG A 67 -0.90 -5.11 -2.09
C ARG A 67 -1.07 -4.33 -3.39
N ALA A 68 -0.24 -4.57 -4.40
CA ALA A 68 -0.51 -4.12 -5.77
C ALA A 68 -1.12 -5.25 -6.61
N LEU A 69 -1.99 -4.92 -7.55
CA LEU A 69 -2.56 -5.88 -8.51
C LEU A 69 -1.51 -6.50 -9.42
N THR A 70 -0.43 -5.77 -9.68
CA THR A 70 0.73 -6.18 -10.49
C THR A 70 1.80 -6.92 -9.69
N ALA A 71 1.66 -7.01 -8.35
CA ALA A 71 2.60 -7.73 -7.50
C ALA A 71 2.36 -9.25 -7.57
N PRO A 72 3.37 -10.08 -7.22
CA PRO A 72 3.20 -11.52 -7.16
C PRO A 72 2.04 -11.95 -6.25
N PRO A 73 1.44 -13.13 -6.49
CA PRO A 73 0.40 -13.66 -5.62
C PRO A 73 0.93 -13.79 -4.18
N LYS A 74 0.13 -13.33 -3.20
CA LYS A 74 0.49 -13.24 -1.77
C LYS A 74 1.51 -12.15 -1.40
N ALA A 75 1.97 -11.32 -2.32
CA ALA A 75 2.76 -10.15 -1.96
C ALA A 75 1.92 -9.15 -1.16
N TRP A 76 2.47 -8.62 -0.08
CA TRP A 76 1.83 -7.57 0.72
C TRP A 76 2.87 -6.69 1.42
N CYS A 77 2.45 -5.47 1.74
CA CYS A 77 3.19 -4.56 2.60
C CYS A 77 2.29 -4.11 3.74
N GLU A 78 2.80 -4.17 4.97
CA GLU A 78 2.16 -3.66 6.16
C GLU A 78 2.82 -2.37 6.61
N ILE A 79 2.01 -1.32 6.69
CA ILE A 79 2.40 0.03 7.00
C ILE A 79 1.90 0.34 8.42
N SER A 80 2.82 0.38 9.38
CA SER A 80 2.56 0.77 10.77
C SER A 80 2.68 2.28 11.00
N ASP A 81 3.38 3.00 10.12
CA ASP A 81 3.51 4.46 10.22
C ASP A 81 2.18 5.16 9.88
N ALA A 82 1.66 5.93 10.84
CA ALA A 82 0.34 6.54 10.73
C ALA A 82 0.29 7.65 9.67
N ALA A 83 1.36 8.45 9.53
CA ALA A 83 1.42 9.56 8.58
C ALA A 83 1.51 9.05 7.14
N PHE A 84 2.36 8.04 6.91
CA PHE A 84 2.48 7.36 5.63
C PHE A 84 1.20 6.62 5.27
N ALA A 85 0.57 5.93 6.23
CA ALA A 85 -0.70 5.27 5.99
C ALA A 85 -1.82 6.27 5.64
N ALA A 86 -1.84 7.46 6.23
CA ALA A 86 -2.75 8.54 5.84
C ALA A 86 -2.46 9.04 4.43
N ALA A 87 -1.20 9.25 4.08
CA ALA A 87 -0.80 9.68 2.74
C ALA A 87 -1.16 8.65 1.66
N VAL A 88 -0.99 7.35 1.94
CA VAL A 88 -1.43 6.27 1.05
C VAL A 88 -2.95 6.31 0.84
N ARG A 89 -3.73 6.49 1.90
CA ARG A 89 -5.20 6.63 1.79
C ARG A 89 -5.63 7.83 0.97
N GLN A 90 -4.91 8.94 1.07
CA GLN A 90 -5.22 10.16 0.30
C GLN A 90 -4.84 10.03 -1.18
N ARG A 91 -3.70 9.38 -1.50
CA ARG A 91 -3.15 9.33 -2.86
C ARG A 91 -3.63 8.11 -3.66
N CYS A 92 -3.86 6.98 -3.02
CA CYS A 92 -4.36 5.77 -3.67
C CYS A 92 -5.90 5.78 -3.71
N ARG A 93 -6.49 6.40 -4.73
CA ARG A 93 -7.96 6.55 -4.86
C ARG A 93 -8.72 5.22 -4.90
N LEU A 94 -8.09 4.17 -5.41
CA LEU A 94 -8.68 2.84 -5.55
C LEU A 94 -8.32 1.90 -4.40
N LEU A 95 -7.78 2.42 -3.29
CA LEU A 95 -7.30 1.64 -2.17
C LEU A 95 -8.37 0.68 -1.61
N GLU A 96 -9.64 1.10 -1.56
CA GLU A 96 -10.73 0.28 -1.03
C GLU A 96 -11.46 -0.54 -2.12
N GLY A 97 -11.11 -0.37 -3.40
CA GLY A 97 -11.92 -0.75 -4.56
C GLY A 97 -12.37 -2.22 -4.61
N ASP A 98 -11.56 -3.16 -4.13
CA ASP A 98 -11.91 -4.60 -4.15
C ASP A 98 -12.67 -5.05 -2.87
N LEU A 99 -12.54 -4.29 -1.77
CA LEU A 99 -13.21 -4.59 -0.50
C LEU A 99 -14.68 -4.19 -0.52
N GLN A 100 -15.04 -3.13 -1.27
CA GLN A 100 -16.43 -2.74 -1.45
C GLN A 100 -17.21 -3.84 -2.19
N GLU A 101 -16.70 -4.27 -3.35
CA GLU A 101 -17.29 -5.34 -4.18
C GLU A 101 -17.43 -6.67 -3.41
N LYS A 102 -16.40 -7.11 -2.68
CA LYS A 102 -16.47 -8.34 -1.86
C LYS A 102 -17.43 -8.23 -0.67
N ARG A 103 -17.50 -7.06 -0.02
CA ARG A 103 -18.50 -6.83 1.04
C ARG A 103 -19.91 -6.88 0.47
N GLU A 104 -20.15 -6.23 -0.67
CA GLU A 104 -21.44 -6.27 -1.35
C GLU A 104 -21.83 -7.67 -1.83
N ALA A 105 -20.88 -8.44 -2.37
CA ALA A 105 -21.10 -9.84 -2.74
C ALA A 105 -21.46 -10.71 -1.53
N ARG A 106 -20.82 -10.47 -0.37
CA ARG A 106 -21.12 -11.19 0.88
C ARG A 106 -22.52 -10.89 1.42
N TRP A 107 -23.00 -9.65 1.31
CA TRP A 107 -24.39 -9.30 1.66
C TRP A 107 -25.40 -9.94 0.72
N ARG A 108 -25.10 -10.02 -0.58
CA ARG A 108 -25.96 -10.69 -1.57
C ARG A 108 -26.17 -12.18 -1.27
N ILE A 109 -25.13 -12.90 -0.82
CA ILE A 109 -25.27 -14.32 -0.43
C ILE A 109 -26.10 -14.46 0.86
N ALA A 110 -25.95 -13.55 1.82
CA ALA A 110 -26.73 -13.59 3.07
C ALA A 110 -28.22 -13.25 2.87
N ALA A 111 -28.55 -12.41 1.88
CA ALA A 111 -29.93 -12.00 1.59
C ALA A 111 -30.77 -13.06 0.84
N LEU A 112 -30.15 -14.14 0.36
CA LEU A 112 -30.82 -15.28 -0.29
C LEU A 112 -31.12 -16.43 0.68
N ALA A 113 -30.85 -16.25 1.98
CA ALA A 113 -31.05 -17.26 3.03
C ALA A 113 -32.14 -16.86 4.04
N THR A 114 -33.15 -16.09 3.61
CA THR A 114 -34.40 -15.84 4.35
C THR A 114 -35.57 -16.20 3.46
#